data_AF-A0A2A9NA25-F1
#
_entry.id   AF-A0A2A9NA25-F1
#
_cell.length_a   1.000
_cell.length_b   1.000
_cell.length_c   1.000
_cell.angle_alpha   90.00
_cell.angle_beta   90.00
_cell.angle_gamma   90.00
#
_symmetry.space_group_name_H-M   'P 1'
#
loop_
_entity.id
_entity.type
_entity.pdbx_description
1 polymer ?
#
loop_
_entity_poly.entity_id
_entity_poly.type
_entity_poly.pdbx_seq_one_letter_code
_entity_poly.pdbx_strand_id
1 'polypeptide(L)'
;DSKTTSIDGRSTSSWAVSHAQDIFTNYITFSYTLTVGVCYLKEITYGGNLDGMSHTRKVSFDYGLRKDDVTRYSGDRKILLGQRMQAITTHLLPDKILSYELSYSESPLTKLSRLSSIEMKDANGYITYPLAFDWTGRKSKDIFDQPYSLGPITMSSDVKNPQVMLLDTNGNSSHDIIVTSKDTLTINGAPSDVFSLKVFPTTLDSHGFVKLAPLVQTDNITLPPSGEFLPLDVNGNGTSDLLHIARVGDSYPLTILLSKSNGYERLATHMFKPSTMGGIFRTGDFSNNRTSS
;
A
#
# COMPACT_ATOMS: atom_id res chain seq x y z
N ASP A 1 6.72 30.14 -12.65
CA ASP A 1 5.75 29.18 -12.05
C ASP A 1 6.42 27.95 -11.50
N SER A 2 6.25 27.71 -10.20
CA SER A 2 6.70 26.48 -9.53
C SER A 2 5.57 25.43 -9.58
N LYS A 3 5.26 24.92 -10.77
CA LYS A 3 4.14 23.99 -10.99
C LYS A 3 4.56 22.68 -11.64
N THR A 4 3.86 21.59 -11.31
CA THR A 4 3.96 20.30 -12.02
C THR A 4 2.68 20.05 -12.83
N THR A 5 2.75 19.25 -13.89
CA THR A 5 1.61 18.97 -14.79
C THR A 5 1.22 17.50 -14.82
N SER A 6 0.00 17.22 -15.30
CA SER A 6 -0.49 15.88 -15.67
C SER A 6 0.32 15.25 -16.82
N ILE A 7 0.15 13.93 -17.05
CA ILE A 7 0.84 13.19 -18.15
C ILE A 7 0.59 13.82 -19.52
N ASP A 8 -0.61 14.34 -19.78
CA ASP A 8 -0.97 15.00 -21.04
C ASP A 8 -0.45 16.45 -21.16
N GLY A 9 0.15 16.99 -20.08
CA GLY A 9 0.67 18.36 -20.02
C GLY A 9 -0.41 19.45 -19.99
N ARG A 10 -1.70 19.11 -19.90
CA ARG A 10 -2.81 20.06 -20.08
C ARG A 10 -3.36 20.61 -18.76
N SER A 11 -3.14 19.92 -17.65
CA SER A 11 -3.59 20.37 -16.34
C SER A 11 -2.43 20.52 -15.36
N THR A 12 -2.56 21.48 -14.44
CA THR A 12 -1.58 21.67 -13.36
C THR A 12 -1.92 20.71 -12.22
N SER A 13 -0.97 19.86 -11.82
CA SER A 13 -1.16 18.86 -10.76
C SER A 13 -0.74 19.35 -9.37
N SER A 14 0.11 20.37 -9.28
CA SER A 14 0.47 20.99 -7.99
C SER A 14 1.05 22.39 -8.19
N TRP A 15 0.86 23.26 -7.19
CA TRP A 15 1.49 24.57 -7.09
C TRP A 15 2.38 24.62 -5.85
N ALA A 16 3.68 24.84 -6.03
CA ALA A 16 4.59 25.12 -4.94
C ALA A 16 4.64 26.63 -4.67
N VAL A 17 4.79 26.99 -3.40
CA VAL A 17 4.94 28.39 -2.97
C VAL A 17 6.21 28.97 -3.59
N SER A 18 6.13 30.08 -4.31
CA SER A 18 7.32 30.75 -4.88
C SER A 18 7.71 32.02 -4.13
N HIS A 19 6.78 32.61 -3.39
CA HIS A 19 6.96 33.90 -2.73
C HIS A 19 6.05 33.99 -1.49
N ALA A 20 6.58 34.58 -0.42
CA ALA A 20 5.82 34.95 0.77
C ALA A 20 6.25 36.35 1.21
N GLN A 21 5.29 37.19 1.58
CA GLN A 21 5.50 38.58 1.99
C GLN A 21 4.71 38.85 3.27
N ASP A 22 5.29 39.64 4.16
CA ASP A 22 4.61 40.14 5.36
C ASP A 22 3.98 41.53 5.16
N ILE A 23 3.26 42.01 6.18
CA ILE A 23 2.58 43.32 6.15
C ILE A 23 3.57 44.50 6.12
N PHE A 24 4.84 44.28 6.46
CA PHE A 24 5.90 45.27 6.49
C PHE A 24 6.82 45.14 5.27
N THR A 25 6.32 44.55 4.18
CA THR A 25 7.01 44.38 2.89
C THR A 25 8.29 43.54 2.93
N ASN A 26 8.59 42.86 4.05
CA ASN A 26 9.66 41.87 4.07
C ASN A 26 9.21 40.64 3.29
N TYR A 27 10.13 40.04 2.54
CA TYR A 27 9.78 38.93 1.66
C TYR A 27 10.79 37.79 1.67
N ILE A 28 10.27 36.62 1.33
CA ILE A 28 10.98 35.34 1.16
C ILE A 28 10.66 34.81 -0.23
N THR A 29 11.68 34.37 -0.96
CA THR A 29 11.54 33.77 -2.29
C THR A 29 12.00 32.33 -2.25
N PHE A 30 11.26 31.45 -2.93
CA PHE A 30 11.52 30.02 -3.01
C PHE A 30 11.74 29.62 -4.47
N SER A 31 12.83 28.92 -4.75
CA SER A 31 13.12 28.37 -6.08
C SER A 31 13.21 26.86 -6.04
N TYR A 32 12.91 26.22 -7.17
CA TYR A 32 12.80 24.76 -7.27
C TYR A 32 13.52 24.23 -8.52
N THR A 33 14.02 23.01 -8.41
CA THR A 33 14.40 22.16 -9.55
C THR A 33 13.23 21.25 -9.87
N LEU A 34 12.73 21.35 -11.10
CA LEU A 34 11.60 20.55 -11.58
C LEU A 34 12.12 19.27 -12.23
N THR A 35 11.51 18.13 -11.89
CA THR A 35 11.74 16.83 -12.52
C THR A 35 10.41 16.18 -12.88
N VAL A 36 10.40 14.91 -13.27
CA VAL A 36 9.17 14.20 -13.67
C VAL A 36 8.22 14.06 -12.48
N GLY A 37 7.26 15.00 -12.38
CA GLY A 37 6.22 15.01 -11.36
C GLY A 37 6.66 15.46 -9.96
N VAL A 38 7.86 16.01 -9.80
CA VAL A 38 8.41 16.42 -8.48
C VAL A 38 9.08 17.80 -8.57
N CYS A 39 8.79 18.66 -7.58
CA CYS A 39 9.49 19.92 -7.33
C CYS A 39 10.48 19.73 -6.16
N TYR A 40 11.78 19.77 -6.44
CA TYR A 40 12.81 19.78 -5.40
C TYR A 40 13.11 21.22 -5.01
N LEU A 41 12.96 21.59 -3.74
CA LEU A 41 13.30 22.93 -3.25
C LEU A 41 14.79 23.15 -3.45
N LYS A 42 15.17 24.16 -4.23
CA LYS A 42 16.58 24.45 -4.56
C LYS A 42 17.16 25.51 -3.63
N GLU A 43 16.41 26.58 -3.40
CA GLU A 43 16.88 27.72 -2.62
C GLU A 43 15.73 28.46 -1.95
N ILE A 44 16.00 28.97 -0.73
CA ILE A 44 15.20 29.97 -0.04
C ILE A 44 16.07 31.21 0.14
N THR A 45 15.66 32.35 -0.40
CA THR A 45 16.31 33.64 -0.18
C THR A 45 15.42 34.55 0.66
N TYR A 46 16.00 35.24 1.65
CA TYR A 46 15.25 36.04 2.61
C TYR A 46 16.08 37.19 3.18
N GLY A 47 15.44 38.00 4.04
CA GLY A 47 16.04 39.21 4.60
C GLY A 47 16.14 40.34 3.57
N GLY A 48 15.18 40.37 2.63
CA GLY A 48 14.96 41.48 1.71
C GLY A 48 13.66 42.19 2.07
N ASN A 49 13.52 43.43 1.61
CA ASN A 49 12.34 44.26 1.77
C ASN A 49 12.00 44.92 0.42
N LEU A 50 10.72 44.94 0.02
CA LEU A 50 10.32 45.45 -1.30
C LEU A 50 10.58 46.95 -1.46
N ASP A 51 10.82 47.68 -0.37
CA ASP A 51 11.22 49.09 -0.35
C ASP A 51 12.73 49.25 -0.64
N GLY A 52 13.27 48.45 -1.57
CA GLY A 52 14.61 48.61 -2.13
C GLY A 52 15.72 47.75 -1.50
N MET A 53 15.41 46.84 -0.57
CA MET A 53 16.41 45.95 0.03
C MET A 53 16.40 44.56 -0.62
N SER A 54 17.53 44.18 -1.23
CA SER A 54 17.74 42.83 -1.75
C SER A 54 17.88 41.81 -0.62
N HIS A 55 17.63 40.54 -0.93
CA HIS A 55 17.89 39.45 0.01
C HIS A 55 19.35 39.42 0.46
N THR A 56 19.57 39.24 1.76
CA THR A 56 20.91 39.19 2.39
C THR A 56 21.28 37.79 2.86
N ARG A 57 20.29 36.89 2.96
CA ARG A 57 20.46 35.54 3.50
C ARG A 57 19.88 34.50 2.56
N LYS A 58 20.45 33.31 2.61
CA LYS A 58 20.14 32.24 1.65
C LYS A 58 20.32 30.86 2.27
N VAL A 59 19.36 29.98 2.03
CA VAL A 59 19.45 28.55 2.31
C VAL A 59 19.42 27.80 0.99
N SER A 60 20.49 27.06 0.68
CA SER A 60 20.61 26.24 -0.53
C SER A 60 20.48 24.77 -0.19
N PHE A 61 19.86 24.00 -1.08
CA PHE A 61 19.60 22.58 -0.90
C PHE A 61 20.22 21.81 -2.06
N ASP A 62 21.16 20.93 -1.74
CA ASP A 62 21.87 20.12 -2.72
C ASP A 62 21.29 18.72 -2.75
N TYR A 63 21.09 18.19 -3.96
CA TYR A 63 20.51 16.87 -4.18
C TYR A 63 21.42 16.03 -5.06
N GLY A 64 21.57 14.76 -4.69
CA GLY A 64 22.23 13.73 -5.48
C GLY A 64 21.24 12.71 -6.01
N LEU A 65 21.67 11.94 -7.01
CA LEU A 65 20.89 10.82 -7.53
C LEU A 65 20.71 9.73 -6.46
N ARG A 66 19.53 9.13 -6.46
CA ARG A 66 19.24 7.89 -5.73
C ARG A 66 19.64 6.69 -6.58
N LYS A 67 20.06 5.61 -5.93
CA LYS A 67 20.21 4.30 -6.57
C LYS A 67 18.90 3.48 -6.52
N ASP A 68 18.03 3.84 -5.57
CA ASP A 68 16.71 3.27 -5.32
C ASP A 68 15.63 4.26 -5.81
N ASP A 69 15.64 4.59 -7.09
CA ASP A 69 14.62 5.48 -7.64
C ASP A 69 13.24 4.79 -7.65
N VAL A 70 12.21 5.58 -7.37
CA VAL A 70 10.84 5.06 -7.27
C VAL A 70 9.96 5.81 -8.24
N THR A 71 9.33 5.08 -9.16
CA THR A 71 8.24 5.60 -10.00
C THR A 71 6.91 5.31 -9.32
N ARG A 72 6.09 6.33 -9.11
CA ARG A 72 4.70 6.21 -8.67
C ARG A 72 3.77 6.82 -9.71
N TYR A 73 2.54 6.33 -9.73
CA TYR A 73 1.45 6.94 -10.49
C TYR A 73 0.38 7.41 -9.51
N SER A 74 -0.09 8.64 -9.69
CA SER A 74 -1.18 9.20 -8.88
C SER A 74 -1.92 10.24 -9.69
N GLY A 75 -3.24 10.07 -9.86
CA GLY A 75 -4.08 10.97 -10.65
C GLY A 75 -3.56 11.19 -12.07
N ASP A 76 -3.31 10.11 -12.81
CA ASP A 76 -2.77 10.14 -14.19
C ASP A 76 -1.47 10.96 -14.33
N ARG A 77 -0.65 10.96 -13.28
CA ARG A 77 0.68 11.57 -13.26
C ARG A 77 1.73 10.54 -12.92
N LYS A 78 2.81 10.51 -13.71
CA LYS A 78 4.06 9.82 -13.37
C LYS A 78 4.88 10.70 -12.43
N ILE A 79 5.27 10.15 -11.28
CA ILE A 79 6.11 10.80 -10.28
C ILE A 79 7.39 9.97 -10.17
N LEU A 80 8.54 10.54 -10.51
CA LEU A 80 9.85 9.89 -10.39
C LEU A 80 10.62 10.49 -9.22
N LEU A 81 10.76 9.72 -8.15
CA LEU A 81 11.57 10.07 -6.99
C LEU A 81 13.01 9.61 -7.22
N GLY A 82 13.76 10.37 -8.04
CA GLY A 82 15.12 10.03 -8.46
C GLY A 82 16.24 10.73 -7.70
N GLN A 83 15.92 11.74 -6.87
CA GLN A 83 16.91 12.52 -6.13
C GLN A 83 16.68 12.46 -4.62
N ARG A 84 17.77 12.57 -3.85
CA ARG A 84 17.79 12.71 -2.39
C ARG A 84 18.69 13.85 -1.98
N MET A 85 18.31 14.55 -0.92
CA MET A 85 19.09 15.66 -0.39
C MET A 85 20.45 15.16 0.11
N GLN A 86 21.52 15.90 -0.17
CA GLN A 86 22.87 15.62 0.30
C GLN A 86 23.33 16.69 1.27
N ALA A 87 22.94 17.94 1.06
CA ALA A 87 23.31 19.02 1.95
C ALA A 87 22.26 20.12 2.02
N ILE A 88 22.27 20.84 3.14
CA ILE A 88 21.59 22.13 3.34
C ILE A 88 22.64 23.13 3.76
N THR A 89 22.81 24.22 3.03
CA THR A 89 23.84 25.22 3.31
C THR A 89 23.22 26.59 3.54
N THR A 90 23.56 27.23 4.66
CA THR A 90 23.14 28.60 4.98
C THR A 90 24.23 29.59 4.66
N HIS A 91 23.82 30.75 4.13
CA HIS A 91 24.72 31.84 3.75
C HIS A 91 24.19 33.17 4.28
N LEU A 92 25.11 34.03 4.68
CA LEU A 92 24.92 35.47 4.87
C LEU A 92 25.84 36.13 3.84
N LEU A 93 25.27 36.70 2.79
CA LEU A 93 26.02 36.99 1.55
C LEU A 93 27.35 37.74 1.80
N PRO A 94 28.45 37.31 1.14
CA PRO A 94 28.58 36.12 0.27
C PRO A 94 28.92 34.82 1.04
N ASP A 95 29.05 34.90 2.37
CA ASP A 95 29.76 33.91 3.16
C ASP A 95 28.85 32.74 3.53
N LYS A 96 29.40 31.53 3.34
CA LYS A 96 28.83 30.31 3.93
C LYS A 96 28.99 30.38 5.44
N ILE A 97 27.92 30.12 6.17
CA ILE A 97 27.92 30.14 7.64
C ILE A 97 27.88 28.73 8.21
N LEU A 98 27.02 27.89 7.65
CA LEU A 98 26.76 26.55 8.15
C LEU A 98 26.39 25.61 7.01
N SER A 99 26.73 24.34 7.12
CA SER A 99 26.15 23.29 6.28
C SER A 99 25.76 22.07 7.10
N TYR A 100 24.63 21.47 6.75
CA TYR A 100 24.22 20.15 7.22
C TYR A 100 24.45 19.15 6.09
N GLU A 101 25.23 18.11 6.32
CA GLU A 101 25.47 17.04 5.37
C GLU A 101 24.72 15.77 5.78
N LEU A 102 23.99 15.19 4.83
CA LEU A 102 23.12 14.04 5.04
C LEU A 102 23.78 12.80 4.43
N SER A 103 24.06 11.81 5.27
CA SER A 103 24.60 10.52 4.83
C SER A 103 23.52 9.45 4.83
N TYR A 104 23.65 8.49 3.92
CA TYR A 104 22.69 7.42 3.74
C TYR A 104 23.37 6.05 3.70
N SER A 105 22.79 5.08 4.40
CA SER A 105 23.05 3.66 4.23
C SER A 105 22.01 3.02 3.29
N GLU A 106 22.27 1.80 2.83
CA GLU A 106 21.30 1.01 2.08
C GLU A 106 20.70 -0.07 2.97
N SER A 107 19.40 -0.35 2.81
CA SER A 107 18.79 -1.51 3.46
C SER A 107 19.43 -2.80 2.92
N PRO A 108 19.70 -3.81 3.77
CA PRO A 108 20.39 -5.02 3.32
C PRO A 108 19.64 -5.78 2.20
N LEU A 109 18.31 -5.88 2.35
CA LEU A 109 17.44 -6.67 1.47
C LEU A 109 16.86 -5.85 0.32
N THR A 110 16.19 -4.73 0.62
CA THR A 110 15.45 -3.95 -0.39
C THR A 110 16.31 -2.91 -1.12
N LYS A 111 17.57 -2.72 -0.71
CA LYS A 111 18.49 -1.68 -1.22
C LYS A 111 17.95 -0.24 -1.15
N LEU A 112 16.94 -0.01 -0.32
CA LEU A 112 16.36 1.31 -0.11
C LEU A 112 17.34 2.20 0.67
N SER A 113 17.45 3.46 0.26
CA SER A 113 18.24 4.47 0.95
C SER A 113 17.64 4.78 2.32
N ARG A 114 18.48 4.79 3.35
CA ARG A 114 18.15 5.04 4.75
C ARG A 114 19.03 6.16 5.27
N LEU A 115 18.46 7.25 5.79
CA LEU A 115 19.25 8.32 6.40
C LEU A 115 20.03 7.74 7.58
N SER A 116 21.36 7.80 7.56
CA SER A 116 22.22 7.22 8.58
C SER A 116 22.78 8.27 9.52
N SER A 117 23.02 9.49 9.03
CA SER A 117 23.46 10.60 9.86
C SER A 117 23.19 11.96 9.25
N ILE A 118 23.13 12.97 10.12
CA ILE A 118 23.22 14.38 9.77
C ILE A 118 24.41 14.97 10.52
N GLU A 119 25.34 15.56 9.78
CA GLU A 119 26.52 16.23 10.32
C GLU A 119 26.43 17.72 10.07
N MET A 120 26.65 18.55 11.10
CA MET A 120 26.69 20.00 10.95
C MET A 120 28.15 20.48 10.89
N LYS A 121 28.45 21.32 9.91
CA LYS A 121 29.75 21.95 9.69
C LYS A 121 29.61 23.46 9.74
N ASP A 122 30.56 24.13 10.38
CA ASP A 122 30.67 25.59 10.32
C ASP A 122 31.30 26.07 9.00
N ALA A 123 31.51 27.39 8.89
CA ALA A 123 32.15 28.02 7.72
C ALA A 123 33.57 27.51 7.44
N ASN A 124 34.30 27.11 8.48
CA ASN A 124 35.68 26.62 8.39
C ASN A 124 35.75 25.10 8.17
N GLY A 125 34.60 24.42 8.17
CA GLY A 125 34.50 22.97 8.03
C GLY A 125 34.66 22.19 9.33
N TYR A 126 34.67 22.86 10.49
CA TYR A 126 34.67 22.17 11.78
C TYR A 126 33.33 21.49 12.02
N ILE A 127 33.41 20.24 12.47
CA ILE A 127 32.30 19.31 12.61
C ILE A 127 31.86 19.22 14.08
N THR A 128 30.55 19.18 14.32
CA THR A 128 29.97 18.74 15.61
C THR A 128 29.71 17.23 15.62
N TYR A 129 29.41 16.65 16.78
CA TYR A 129 28.98 15.25 16.86
C TYR A 129 27.77 15.00 15.94
N PRO A 130 27.87 14.06 14.99
CA PRO A 130 26.80 13.80 14.04
C PRO A 130 25.59 13.20 14.76
N LEU A 131 24.39 13.62 14.35
CA LEU A 131 23.15 12.97 14.76
C LEU A 131 23.02 11.67 13.94
N ALA A 132 23.24 10.52 14.59
CA ALA A 132 23.16 9.22 13.96
C ALA A 132 21.75 8.61 14.08
N PHE A 133 21.35 7.89 13.04
CA PHE A 133 20.10 7.15 12.98
C PHE A 133 20.38 5.67 12.81
N ASP A 134 19.68 4.84 13.57
CA ASP A 134 19.61 3.40 13.33
C ASP A 134 18.20 3.02 12.87
N TRP A 135 18.11 1.94 12.09
CA TRP A 135 16.89 1.49 11.47
C TRP A 135 16.52 0.11 11.97
N THR A 136 15.30 -0.01 12.52
CA THR A 136 14.75 -1.30 12.89
C THR A 136 14.40 -2.11 11.64
N GLY A 137 14.58 -3.44 11.71
CA GLY A 137 14.30 -4.37 10.63
C GLY A 137 15.11 -5.64 10.75
N ARG A 138 14.62 -6.75 10.19
CA ARG A 138 15.34 -8.03 10.24
C ARG A 138 16.68 -7.91 9.50
N LYS A 139 17.77 -8.20 10.21
CA LYS A 139 19.06 -8.49 9.57
C LYS A 139 18.87 -9.72 8.70
N SER A 140 19.48 -9.74 7.51
CA SER A 140 19.24 -10.72 6.44
C SER A 140 19.63 -12.17 6.76
N LYS A 141 19.91 -12.51 8.02
CA LYS A 141 20.60 -13.77 8.32
C LYS A 141 19.69 -14.98 8.32
N ASP A 142 18.39 -14.83 8.55
CA ASP A 142 17.43 -15.92 8.52
C ASP A 142 16.16 -15.43 7.81
N ILE A 143 16.09 -15.67 6.50
CA ILE A 143 14.99 -15.21 5.62
C ILE A 143 13.68 -15.94 5.96
N PHE A 144 13.77 -17.15 6.52
CA PHE A 144 12.62 -17.95 6.91
C PHE A 144 12.81 -18.43 8.35
N ASP A 145 11.79 -18.18 9.17
CA ASP A 145 11.65 -18.86 10.45
C ASP A 145 11.34 -20.36 10.18
N GLN A 146 11.64 -21.23 11.14
CA GLN A 146 11.23 -22.63 11.04
C GLN A 146 9.70 -22.72 10.92
N PRO A 147 9.15 -23.63 10.10
CA PRO A 147 7.71 -23.80 9.98
C PRO A 147 7.07 -24.02 11.35
N TYR A 148 6.09 -23.19 11.68
CA TYR A 148 5.28 -23.34 12.88
C TYR A 148 4.00 -24.10 12.53
N SER A 149 3.71 -25.17 13.28
CA SER A 149 2.47 -25.94 13.10
C SER A 149 1.32 -25.27 13.84
N LEU A 150 0.23 -24.99 13.12
CA LEU A 150 -1.02 -24.49 13.69
C LEU A 150 -1.85 -25.59 14.39
N GLY A 151 -1.37 -26.84 14.37
CA GLY A 151 -2.13 -28.01 14.80
C GLY A 151 -2.98 -28.64 13.68
N PRO A 152 -3.62 -29.79 13.93
CA PRO A 152 -4.46 -30.45 12.95
C PRO A 152 -5.77 -29.68 12.73
N ILE A 153 -6.17 -29.55 11.47
CA ILE A 153 -7.52 -29.12 11.10
C ILE A 153 -8.39 -30.36 10.92
N THR A 154 -9.35 -30.58 11.81
CA THR A 154 -10.27 -31.71 11.73
C THR A 154 -11.50 -31.35 10.91
N MET A 155 -11.82 -32.19 9.93
CA MET A 155 -13.02 -32.07 9.10
C MET A 155 -14.05 -33.13 9.51
N SER A 156 -15.33 -32.79 9.41
CA SER A 156 -16.45 -33.69 9.73
C SER A 156 -16.60 -34.86 8.74
N SER A 157 -15.99 -34.77 7.56
CA SER A 157 -16.03 -35.77 6.49
C SER A 157 -14.77 -35.65 5.61
N ASP A 158 -14.52 -36.69 4.81
CA ASP A 158 -13.44 -36.68 3.80
C ASP A 158 -13.69 -35.57 2.78
N VAL A 159 -12.78 -34.61 2.75
CA VAL A 159 -12.90 -33.43 1.88
C VAL A 159 -12.42 -33.77 0.48
N LYS A 160 -13.34 -33.81 -0.49
CA LYS A 160 -13.00 -34.07 -1.90
C LYS A 160 -12.61 -32.78 -2.62
N ASN A 161 -11.38 -32.74 -3.15
CA ASN A 161 -10.83 -31.62 -3.92
C ASN A 161 -11.01 -30.26 -3.22
N PRO A 162 -10.48 -30.06 -2.01
CA PRO A 162 -10.59 -28.79 -1.32
C PRO A 162 -9.87 -27.68 -2.08
N GLN A 163 -10.45 -26.49 -2.10
CA GLN A 163 -9.72 -25.26 -2.34
C GLN A 163 -9.48 -24.58 -0.98
N VAL A 164 -8.23 -24.21 -0.73
CA VAL A 164 -7.80 -23.53 0.50
C VAL A 164 -7.42 -22.10 0.16
N MET A 165 -7.97 -21.14 0.90
CA MET A 165 -7.69 -19.71 0.75
C MET A 165 -7.27 -19.14 2.10
N LEU A 166 -6.37 -18.16 2.07
CA LEU A 166 -5.94 -17.40 3.23
C LEU A 166 -6.50 -15.99 3.08
N LEU A 167 -7.46 -15.60 3.92
CA LEU A 167 -8.17 -14.32 3.81
C LEU A 167 -8.46 -13.74 5.20
N ASP A 168 -8.40 -12.44 5.36
CA ASP A 168 -8.85 -11.78 6.59
C ASP A 168 -10.38 -11.60 6.53
N THR A 169 -11.12 -12.51 7.17
CA THR A 169 -12.60 -12.52 7.11
C THR A 169 -13.22 -11.71 8.24
N ASN A 170 -12.55 -11.64 9.38
CA ASN A 170 -13.08 -10.97 10.57
C ASN A 170 -12.48 -9.57 10.82
N GLY A 171 -11.56 -9.11 9.96
CA GLY A 171 -10.94 -7.79 10.03
C GLY A 171 -9.87 -7.67 11.13
N ASN A 172 -9.32 -8.78 11.61
CA ASN A 172 -8.32 -8.78 12.68
C ASN A 172 -6.88 -8.61 12.18
N SER A 173 -6.69 -8.33 10.89
CA SER A 173 -5.38 -8.19 10.25
C SER A 173 -4.52 -9.46 10.24
N SER A 174 -5.11 -10.61 10.56
CA SER A 174 -4.54 -11.95 10.40
C SER A 174 -5.33 -12.70 9.34
N HIS A 175 -4.65 -13.55 8.57
CA HIS A 175 -5.34 -14.37 7.57
C HIS A 175 -6.00 -15.55 8.27
N ASP A 176 -7.31 -15.68 8.10
CA ASP A 176 -8.07 -16.87 8.43
C ASP A 176 -7.85 -17.94 7.36
N ILE A 177 -8.13 -19.21 7.69
CA ILE A 177 -8.06 -20.31 6.72
C ILE A 177 -9.47 -20.62 6.27
N ILE A 178 -9.71 -20.54 4.97
CA ILE A 178 -11.00 -20.83 4.35
C ILE A 178 -10.83 -22.11 3.54
N VAL A 179 -11.67 -23.09 3.79
CA VAL A 179 -11.70 -24.35 3.04
C VAL A 179 -13.04 -24.47 2.34
N THR A 180 -13.01 -24.50 1.01
CA THR A 180 -14.17 -24.82 0.17
C THR A 180 -14.04 -26.23 -0.36
N SER A 181 -15.15 -26.97 -0.38
CA SER A 181 -15.15 -28.34 -0.88
C SER A 181 -16.51 -28.79 -1.35
N LYS A 182 -16.52 -29.78 -2.25
CA LYS A 182 -17.78 -30.45 -2.59
C LYS A 182 -18.24 -31.31 -1.43
N ASP A 183 -19.51 -31.20 -1.13
CA ASP A 183 -20.20 -31.97 -0.11
C ASP A 183 -21.51 -32.50 -0.69
N THR A 184 -22.07 -33.55 -0.08
CA THR A 184 -23.33 -34.14 -0.52
C THR A 184 -24.34 -34.02 0.61
N LEU A 185 -25.35 -33.17 0.40
CA LEU A 185 -26.44 -32.96 1.37
C LEU A 185 -27.74 -33.55 0.85
N THR A 186 -28.59 -34.02 1.75
CA THR A 186 -29.96 -34.40 1.41
C THR A 186 -30.85 -33.15 1.38
N ILE A 187 -31.21 -32.71 0.19
CA ILE A 187 -32.11 -31.58 -0.03
C ILE A 187 -33.44 -32.13 -0.56
N ASN A 188 -34.55 -31.82 0.11
CA ASN A 188 -35.89 -32.32 -0.25
C ASN A 188 -35.97 -33.86 -0.42
N GLY A 189 -35.21 -34.61 0.39
CA GLY A 189 -35.19 -36.07 0.36
C GLY A 189 -34.32 -36.70 -0.74
N ALA A 190 -33.59 -35.90 -1.53
CA ALA A 190 -32.66 -36.39 -2.55
C ALA A 190 -31.21 -35.94 -2.25
N PRO A 191 -30.21 -36.81 -2.46
CA PRO A 191 -28.81 -36.40 -2.36
C PRO A 191 -28.49 -35.38 -3.45
N SER A 192 -27.94 -34.25 -3.05
CA SER A 192 -27.56 -33.14 -3.92
C SER A 192 -26.12 -32.74 -3.60
N ASP A 193 -25.30 -32.64 -4.63
CA ASP A 193 -23.95 -32.09 -4.48
C ASP A 193 -24.04 -30.58 -4.29
N VAL A 194 -23.32 -30.08 -3.28
CA VAL A 194 -23.23 -28.67 -2.93
C VAL A 194 -21.76 -28.30 -2.71
N PHE A 195 -21.43 -27.01 -2.80
CA PHE A 195 -20.18 -26.52 -2.21
C PHE A 195 -20.41 -26.11 -0.76
N SER A 196 -19.61 -26.67 0.14
CA SER A 196 -19.50 -26.27 1.54
C SER A 196 -18.31 -25.32 1.71
N LEU A 197 -18.46 -24.35 2.62
CA LEU A 197 -17.47 -23.33 2.96
C LEU A 197 -17.25 -23.37 4.47
N LYS A 198 -16.01 -23.59 4.89
CA LYS A 198 -15.59 -23.61 6.29
C LYS A 198 -14.55 -22.53 6.53
N VAL A 199 -14.75 -21.73 7.57
CA VAL A 199 -13.82 -20.66 7.97
C VAL A 199 -13.22 -21.03 9.32
N PHE A 200 -11.90 -21.16 9.36
CA PHE A 200 -11.10 -21.39 10.55
C PHE A 200 -10.41 -20.08 10.90
N PRO A 201 -10.96 -19.30 11.84
CA PRO A 201 -10.38 -18.00 12.14
C PRO A 201 -9.03 -18.19 12.80
N THR A 202 -8.12 -17.27 12.55
CA THR A 202 -6.84 -17.21 13.24
C THR A 202 -6.81 -16.03 14.19
N THR A 203 -5.97 -16.12 15.22
CA THR A 203 -5.71 -15.01 16.14
C THR A 203 -4.26 -15.08 16.59
N LEU A 204 -3.79 -14.05 17.30
CA LEU A 204 -2.44 -14.02 17.85
C LEU A 204 -2.44 -14.52 19.30
N ASP A 205 -1.40 -15.25 19.69
CA ASP A 205 -1.13 -15.56 21.09
C ASP A 205 -0.45 -14.37 21.81
N SER A 206 -0.14 -14.53 23.10
CA SER A 206 0.50 -13.48 23.91
C SER A 206 1.90 -13.08 23.43
N HIS A 207 2.52 -13.85 22.55
CA HIS A 207 3.84 -13.60 21.98
C HIS A 207 3.77 -13.15 20.52
N GLY A 208 2.56 -13.01 19.96
CA GLY A 208 2.34 -12.59 18.58
C GLY A 208 2.40 -13.72 17.54
N PHE A 209 2.36 -15.00 17.95
CA PHE A 209 2.27 -16.12 17.01
C PHE A 209 0.82 -16.40 16.64
N VAL A 210 0.62 -16.75 15.36
CA VAL A 210 -0.70 -17.14 14.84
C VAL A 210 -1.13 -18.47 15.45
N LYS A 211 -2.38 -18.54 15.92
CA LYS A 211 -3.04 -19.77 16.39
C LYS A 211 -4.45 -19.87 15.79
N LEU A 212 -4.97 -21.09 15.68
CA LEU A 212 -6.37 -21.32 15.32
C LEU A 212 -7.29 -20.90 16.47
N ALA A 213 -8.29 -20.09 16.16
CA ALA A 213 -9.43 -19.86 17.04
C ALA A 213 -10.46 -21.01 16.85
N PRO A 214 -11.41 -21.19 17.80
CA PRO A 214 -12.53 -22.10 17.60
C PRO A 214 -13.24 -21.82 16.28
N LEU A 215 -13.67 -22.87 15.58
CA LEU A 215 -14.44 -22.75 14.34
C LEU A 215 -15.69 -21.91 14.60
N VAL A 216 -15.88 -20.83 13.83
CA VAL A 216 -17.02 -19.91 14.03
C VAL A 216 -18.17 -20.19 13.05
N GLN A 217 -17.94 -20.95 11.97
CA GLN A 217 -19.00 -21.32 11.03
C GLN A 217 -19.03 -22.81 10.69
N THR A 218 -20.22 -23.39 10.80
CA THR A 218 -20.57 -24.73 10.32
C THR A 218 -21.56 -24.61 9.15
N ASP A 219 -21.14 -25.08 7.99
CA ASP A 219 -21.91 -25.73 6.92
C ASP A 219 -23.38 -25.30 6.77
N ASN A 220 -23.69 -24.28 5.94
CA ASN A 220 -25.05 -24.04 5.43
C ASN A 220 -25.15 -23.18 4.16
N ILE A 221 -24.03 -22.69 3.59
CA ILE A 221 -24.10 -21.93 2.33
C ILE A 221 -24.14 -22.91 1.17
N THR A 222 -25.34 -23.26 0.73
CA THR A 222 -25.51 -24.10 -0.47
C THR A 222 -25.23 -23.29 -1.73
N LEU A 223 -24.18 -23.66 -2.45
CA LEU A 223 -23.80 -23.11 -3.74
C LEU A 223 -23.83 -24.19 -4.83
N PRO A 224 -24.04 -23.82 -6.10
CA PRO A 224 -23.93 -24.76 -7.21
C PRO A 224 -22.60 -25.54 -7.14
N PRO A 225 -22.57 -26.88 -7.33
CA PRO A 225 -21.40 -27.74 -7.07
C PRO A 225 -20.27 -27.61 -8.13
N SER A 226 -20.22 -26.49 -8.82
CA SER A 226 -19.19 -26.13 -9.80
C SER A 226 -18.87 -24.64 -9.68
N GLY A 227 -17.68 -24.25 -10.14
CA GLY A 227 -17.28 -22.85 -10.15
C GLY A 227 -15.97 -22.59 -9.41
N GLU A 228 -15.64 -21.30 -9.36
CA GLU A 228 -14.46 -20.77 -8.69
C GLU A 228 -14.85 -19.69 -7.68
N PHE A 229 -13.97 -19.45 -6.71
CA PHE A 229 -14.09 -18.37 -5.74
C PHE A 229 -13.02 -17.31 -6.03
N LEU A 230 -13.45 -16.06 -6.11
CA LEU A 230 -12.57 -14.91 -6.20
C LEU A 230 -12.69 -14.10 -4.89
N PRO A 231 -11.58 -13.86 -4.17
CA PRO A 231 -11.59 -12.95 -3.03
C PRO A 231 -11.59 -11.49 -3.50
N LEU A 232 -12.41 -10.66 -2.86
CA LEU A 232 -12.54 -9.24 -3.16
C LEU A 232 -13.21 -8.52 -1.97
N ASP A 233 -13.04 -7.21 -1.83
CA ASP A 233 -13.78 -6.41 -0.84
C ASP A 233 -14.89 -5.66 -1.58
N VAL A 234 -16.09 -6.26 -1.61
CA VAL A 234 -17.19 -5.76 -2.46
C VAL A 234 -17.76 -4.46 -1.90
N ASN A 235 -17.76 -4.32 -0.57
CA ASN A 235 -18.42 -3.23 0.12
C ASN A 235 -17.45 -2.16 0.68
N GLY A 236 -16.15 -2.38 0.55
CA GLY A 236 -15.10 -1.45 0.98
C GLY A 236 -14.89 -1.39 2.49
N ASN A 237 -15.29 -2.43 3.24
CA ASN A 237 -15.18 -2.46 4.70
C ASN A 237 -13.80 -2.92 5.20
N GLY A 238 -12.90 -3.32 4.31
CA GLY A 238 -11.57 -3.81 4.63
C GLY A 238 -11.51 -5.29 5.03
N THR A 239 -12.61 -6.05 4.92
CA THR A 239 -12.62 -7.52 5.09
C THR A 239 -12.79 -8.22 3.75
N SER A 240 -12.33 -9.47 3.67
CA SER A 240 -12.34 -10.24 2.43
C SER A 240 -13.69 -10.92 2.20
N ASP A 241 -14.51 -10.37 1.32
CA ASP A 241 -15.69 -11.03 0.76
C ASP A 241 -15.28 -12.09 -0.29
N LEU A 242 -16.23 -12.91 -0.73
CA LEU A 242 -16.03 -13.88 -1.80
C LEU A 242 -17.07 -13.68 -2.91
N LEU A 243 -16.62 -13.79 -4.15
CA LEU A 243 -17.50 -13.97 -5.30
C LEU A 243 -17.40 -15.43 -5.77
N HIS A 244 -18.50 -16.16 -5.68
CA HIS A 244 -18.64 -17.48 -6.29
C HIS A 244 -19.18 -17.34 -7.71
N ILE A 245 -18.45 -17.92 -8.67
CA ILE A 245 -18.78 -17.89 -10.09
C ILE A 245 -18.97 -19.33 -10.55
N ALA A 246 -20.22 -19.73 -10.79
CA ALA A 246 -20.55 -21.03 -11.36
C ALA A 246 -20.81 -20.92 -12.87
N ARG A 247 -20.82 -22.05 -13.57
CA ARG A 247 -21.33 -22.14 -14.95
C ARG A 247 -22.59 -23.00 -14.97
N VAL A 248 -23.69 -22.44 -15.46
CA VAL A 248 -24.96 -23.15 -15.63
C VAL A 248 -25.48 -22.89 -17.03
N GLY A 249 -25.34 -23.88 -17.91
CA GLY A 249 -25.69 -23.74 -19.33
C GLY A 249 -24.88 -22.64 -20.02
N ASP A 250 -25.58 -21.63 -20.52
CA ASP A 250 -25.06 -20.45 -21.22
C ASP A 250 -24.97 -19.20 -20.34
N SER A 251 -25.01 -19.38 -19.03
CA SER A 251 -24.98 -18.28 -18.05
C SER A 251 -24.02 -18.58 -16.89
N TYR A 252 -23.58 -17.52 -16.22
CA TYR A 252 -22.75 -17.56 -15.03
C TYR A 252 -23.56 -17.01 -13.83
N PRO A 253 -24.03 -17.88 -12.92
CA PRO A 253 -24.52 -17.43 -11.62
C PRO A 253 -23.36 -16.83 -10.81
N LEU A 254 -23.50 -15.55 -10.48
CA LEU A 254 -22.56 -14.77 -9.66
C LEU A 254 -23.18 -14.61 -8.27
N THR A 255 -22.56 -15.22 -7.25
CA THR A 255 -23.06 -15.14 -5.87
C THR A 255 -22.02 -14.50 -4.98
N ILE A 256 -22.35 -13.35 -4.40
CA ILE A 256 -21.50 -12.68 -3.42
C ILE A 256 -21.76 -13.31 -2.04
N LEU A 257 -20.67 -13.58 -1.33
CA LEU A 257 -20.66 -13.95 0.07
C LEU A 257 -19.99 -12.81 0.84
N LEU A 258 -20.77 -12.05 1.60
CA LEU A 258 -20.25 -10.98 2.43
C LEU A 258 -19.65 -11.55 3.71
N SER A 259 -18.44 -11.13 4.04
CA SER A 259 -17.79 -11.52 5.27
C SER A 259 -18.44 -10.84 6.48
N LYS A 260 -18.60 -11.59 7.56
CA LYS A 260 -19.19 -11.21 8.84
C LYS A 260 -18.31 -11.72 9.97
N SER A 261 -18.58 -11.25 11.18
CA SER A 261 -17.88 -11.68 12.40
C SER A 261 -17.96 -13.19 12.66
N ASN A 262 -18.91 -13.90 12.03
CA ASN A 262 -19.12 -15.33 12.17
C ASN A 262 -19.07 -16.13 10.85
N GLY A 263 -18.30 -15.64 9.87
CA GLY A 263 -18.13 -16.28 8.57
C GLY A 263 -18.86 -15.52 7.47
N TYR A 264 -19.56 -16.20 6.58
CA TYR A 264 -20.12 -15.57 5.38
C TYR A 264 -21.65 -15.50 5.36
N GLU A 265 -22.18 -14.39 4.86
CA GLU A 265 -23.59 -14.19 4.50
C GLU A 265 -23.74 -14.22 2.97
N ARG A 266 -24.59 -15.10 2.45
CA ARG A 266 -24.88 -15.18 1.01
C ARG A 266 -25.84 -14.07 0.59
N LEU A 267 -25.45 -13.27 -0.40
CA LEU A 267 -26.33 -12.34 -1.09
C LEU A 267 -27.09 -12.99 -2.25
N ALA A 268 -28.02 -12.23 -2.84
CA ALA A 268 -28.76 -12.63 -4.03
C ALA A 268 -27.80 -12.98 -5.18
N THR A 269 -28.08 -14.11 -5.83
CA THR A 269 -27.32 -14.55 -7.00
C THR A 269 -27.76 -13.76 -8.23
N HIS A 270 -26.81 -13.13 -8.93
CA HIS A 270 -27.04 -12.46 -10.20
C HIS A 270 -26.71 -13.40 -11.36
N MET A 271 -27.57 -13.44 -12.38
CA MET A 271 -27.34 -14.27 -13.57
C MET A 271 -26.67 -13.42 -14.65
N PHE A 272 -25.38 -13.64 -14.88
CA PHE A 272 -24.63 -12.99 -15.95
C PHE A 272 -24.63 -13.85 -17.22
N LYS A 273 -25.03 -13.26 -18.35
CA LYS A 273 -25.08 -13.94 -19.65
C LYS A 273 -24.24 -13.18 -20.68
N PRO A 274 -22.98 -13.60 -20.93
CA PRO A 274 -22.14 -12.93 -21.91
C PRO A 274 -22.60 -13.24 -23.35
N SER A 275 -22.20 -12.38 -24.29
CA SER A 275 -22.44 -12.59 -25.73
C SER A 275 -21.67 -13.79 -26.29
N THR A 276 -20.63 -14.24 -25.60
CA THR A 276 -19.87 -15.45 -25.93
C THR A 276 -19.45 -16.14 -24.64
N MET A 277 -19.64 -17.46 -24.58
CA MET A 277 -19.22 -18.27 -23.44
C MET A 277 -17.71 -18.53 -23.49
N GLY A 278 -17.10 -18.64 -22.31
CA GLY A 278 -15.64 -18.72 -22.18
C GLY A 278 -15.04 -17.33 -21.96
N GLY A 279 -14.07 -17.27 -21.05
CA GLY A 279 -13.48 -16.01 -20.60
C GLY A 279 -12.69 -16.22 -19.31
N ILE A 280 -12.04 -15.16 -18.84
CA ILE A 280 -11.31 -15.13 -17.57
C ILE A 280 -11.94 -14.04 -16.73
N PHE A 281 -12.41 -14.40 -15.52
CA PHE A 281 -12.84 -13.42 -14.54
C PHE A 281 -11.61 -12.84 -13.84
N ARG A 282 -11.58 -11.52 -13.66
CA ARG A 282 -10.51 -10.81 -12.97
C ARG A 282 -11.14 -9.81 -12.02
N THR A 283 -10.56 -9.70 -10.83
CA THR A 283 -10.89 -8.65 -9.87
C THR A 283 -9.73 -7.66 -9.81
N GLY A 284 -10.03 -6.40 -9.53
CA GLY A 284 -9.02 -5.37 -9.36
C GLY A 284 -9.60 -4.00 -9.07
N ASP A 285 -8.74 -3.09 -8.59
CA ASP A 285 -9.08 -1.67 -8.54
C ASP A 285 -8.87 -1.07 -9.94
N PHE A 286 -9.93 -1.09 -10.75
CA PHE A 286 -9.92 -0.54 -12.11
C PHE A 286 -10.35 0.94 -12.15
N SER A 287 -10.91 1.46 -11.06
CA SER A 287 -11.43 2.83 -10.93
C SER A 287 -10.57 3.75 -10.05
N ASN A 288 -9.48 3.24 -9.47
CA ASN A 288 -8.59 3.95 -8.55
C ASN A 288 -9.33 4.59 -7.36
N ASN A 289 -10.45 3.98 -6.96
CA ASN A 289 -11.31 4.41 -5.86
C ASN A 289 -11.22 3.46 -4.65
N ARG A 290 -10.26 2.53 -4.67
CA ARG A 290 -10.04 1.51 -3.63
C ARG A 290 -11.19 0.51 -3.46
N THR A 291 -12.13 0.44 -4.41
CA THR A 291 -13.11 -0.65 -4.46
C THR A 291 -12.66 -1.65 -5.52
N SER A 292 -12.63 -2.92 -5.17
CA SER A 292 -12.47 -3.97 -6.17
C SER A 292 -13.73 -4.08 -7.01
N SER A 293 -13.57 -4.05 -8.32
CA SER A 293 -14.61 -4.30 -9.33
C SER A 293 -14.35 -5.57 -10.11
#